data_AF-A0A3E1DYY4-F1
#
_entry.id   AF-A0A3E1DYY4-F1
#
_cell.length_a   1.000
_cell.length_b   1.000
_cell.length_c   1.000
_cell.angle_alpha   90.00
_cell.angle_beta   90.00
_cell.angle_gamma   90.00
#
_symmetry.space_group_name_H-M   'P 1'
#
loop_
_entity.id
_entity.type
_entity.pdbx_description
1 polymer ?
#
loop_
_entity_poly.entity_id
_entity_poly.type
_entity_poly.pdbx_seq_one_letter_code
_entity_poly.pdbx_strand_id
1 'polypeptide(L)'
;MNYSLKATLFLVFAAVSIVLIEREDQRKTFDPYNRSFLDWLVGNAWTRIAPSQVTLLRVNPKELEQDNLDPRLDWAIILRSLETFDPKSVAIVPSLNWDKPDQLAEGALNKRVISMPPLTLGATFGAPGQGAPNLDVSKMTALTDLTGDLSQLPVVRNIVAMPDPELLANGKAAFTQIELNEETASGPNGIRFPLLAKVGDKVVPSFVLQVIMHQEDIPADQVKVILEGPRPIIRLGKHTVPVDRDGCFTVYHGMKGSFPSLEFSSLALAASPFEEVAEKLRKASKESIESLRTNAVIIGYDQEEMKEFALPTGERISRAELIAMAVATIQTGRHITYWPDLFRYASWALLAVLGLALFRARRFRVFSGALAILLLYGGVSIAIFQTSLSWTPPWSALGICAVLLVLGILLPSPKRKLSPIKPDPQEPPSEEASGS
;
A
#
# COMPACT_ATOMS: atom_id res chain seq x y z
N MET A 1 -32.29 -29.08 -26.97
CA MET A 1 -31.16 -29.25 -26.05
C MET A 1 -31.64 -29.05 -24.62
N ASN A 2 -31.40 -30.04 -23.74
CA ASN A 2 -31.92 -30.03 -22.37
C ASN A 2 -31.26 -28.92 -21.53
N TYR A 3 -32.01 -28.31 -20.62
CA TYR A 3 -31.50 -27.27 -19.72
C TYR A 3 -30.30 -27.77 -18.90
N SER A 4 -30.33 -29.04 -18.47
CA SER A 4 -29.23 -29.69 -17.77
C SER A 4 -27.91 -29.66 -18.55
N LEU A 5 -27.95 -29.91 -19.86
CA LEU A 5 -26.74 -29.86 -20.70
C LEU A 5 -26.21 -28.43 -20.83
N LYS A 6 -27.09 -27.42 -21.00
CA LYS A 6 -26.68 -26.01 -21.05
C LYS A 6 -26.02 -25.56 -19.75
N ALA A 7 -26.64 -25.89 -18.62
CA ALA A 7 -26.15 -25.56 -17.30
C ALA A 7 -24.80 -26.22 -17.03
N THR A 8 -24.64 -27.50 -17.39
CA THR A 8 -23.39 -28.23 -17.24
C THR A 8 -22.27 -27.60 -18.07
N LEU A 9 -22.54 -27.31 -19.36
CA LEU A 9 -21.56 -26.65 -20.23
C LEU A 9 -21.17 -25.28 -19.67
N PHE A 10 -22.12 -24.46 -19.25
CA PHE A 10 -21.83 -23.15 -18.65
C PHE A 10 -20.94 -23.26 -17.41
N LEU A 11 -21.27 -24.16 -16.48
CA LEU A 11 -20.46 -24.34 -15.26
C LEU A 11 -19.03 -24.80 -15.59
N VAL A 12 -18.87 -25.73 -16.53
CA VAL A 12 -17.54 -26.21 -16.97
C VAL A 12 -16.74 -25.06 -17.61
N PHE A 13 -17.32 -24.33 -18.56
CA PHE A 13 -16.62 -23.23 -19.23
C PHE A 13 -16.35 -22.05 -18.27
N ALA A 14 -17.25 -21.76 -17.33
CA ALA A 14 -17.02 -20.74 -16.31
C ALA A 14 -15.87 -21.15 -15.38
N ALA A 15 -15.83 -22.39 -14.92
CA ALA A 15 -14.73 -22.90 -14.10
C ALA A 15 -13.39 -22.85 -14.85
N VAL A 16 -13.36 -23.29 -16.11
CA VAL A 16 -12.16 -23.18 -16.96
C VAL A 16 -11.74 -21.72 -17.14
N SER A 17 -12.68 -20.82 -17.40
CA SER A 17 -12.39 -19.39 -17.53
C SER A 17 -11.78 -18.80 -16.26
N ILE A 18 -12.33 -19.15 -15.08
CA ILE A 18 -11.81 -18.68 -13.79
C ILE A 18 -10.37 -19.20 -13.60
N VAL A 19 -10.12 -20.49 -13.83
CA VAL A 19 -8.77 -21.09 -13.68
C VAL A 19 -7.77 -20.44 -14.62
N LEU A 20 -8.15 -20.17 -15.87
CA LEU A 20 -7.27 -19.49 -16.83
C LEU A 20 -6.97 -18.05 -16.44
N ILE A 21 -7.99 -17.31 -16.00
CA ILE A 21 -7.81 -15.91 -15.55
C ILE A 21 -6.92 -15.87 -14.31
N GLU A 22 -7.17 -16.73 -13.32
CA GLU A 22 -6.36 -16.81 -12.11
C GLU A 22 -4.91 -17.18 -12.42
N ARG A 23 -4.69 -18.11 -13.35
CA ARG A 23 -3.34 -18.47 -13.81
C ARG A 23 -2.61 -17.28 -14.44
N GLU A 24 -3.30 -16.50 -15.27
CA GLU A 24 -2.71 -15.32 -15.92
C GLU A 24 -2.54 -14.14 -14.95
N ASP A 25 -3.40 -14.02 -13.94
CA ASP A 25 -3.24 -13.07 -12.84
C ASP A 25 -2.01 -13.42 -11.98
N GLN A 26 -1.82 -14.70 -11.64
CA GLN A 26 -0.61 -15.20 -10.97
C GLN A 26 0.68 -14.96 -11.78
N ARG A 27 0.57 -14.92 -13.12
CA ARG A 27 1.67 -14.56 -14.03
C ARG A 27 1.88 -13.06 -14.18
N LYS A 28 1.08 -12.24 -13.49
CA LYS A 28 1.11 -10.77 -13.54
C LYS A 28 0.78 -10.22 -14.93
N THR A 29 0.10 -10.99 -15.78
CA THR A 29 -0.30 -10.56 -17.13
C THR A 29 -1.31 -9.40 -17.06
N PHE A 30 -2.18 -9.39 -16.05
CA PHE A 30 -3.22 -8.38 -15.87
C PHE A 30 -2.82 -7.20 -14.97
N ASP A 31 -1.59 -7.18 -14.45
CA ASP A 31 -1.09 -6.16 -13.53
C ASP A 31 -1.35 -4.71 -13.98
N PRO A 32 -1.09 -4.31 -15.24
CA PRO A 32 -1.34 -2.93 -15.68
C PRO A 32 -2.83 -2.55 -15.59
N TYR A 33 -3.72 -3.48 -15.91
CA TYR A 33 -5.17 -3.24 -15.88
C TYR A 33 -5.73 -3.27 -14.46
N ASN A 34 -5.24 -4.20 -13.63
CA ASN A 34 -5.50 -4.26 -12.20
C ASN A 34 -5.20 -2.91 -11.52
N ARG A 35 -4.07 -2.30 -11.87
CA ARG A 35 -3.67 -0.98 -11.37
C ARG A 35 -4.58 0.13 -11.85
N SER A 36 -4.84 0.23 -13.15
CA SER A 36 -5.76 1.25 -13.68
C SER A 36 -7.14 1.17 -13.03
N PHE A 37 -7.62 -0.04 -12.75
CA PHE A 37 -8.88 -0.23 -12.02
C PHE A 37 -8.78 0.20 -10.56
N LEU A 38 -7.69 -0.16 -9.87
CA LEU A 38 -7.47 0.25 -8.48
C LEU A 38 -7.29 1.76 -8.33
N ASP A 39 -6.52 2.40 -9.22
CA ASP A 39 -6.33 3.85 -9.25
C ASP A 39 -7.66 4.56 -9.52
N TRP A 40 -8.49 4.00 -10.40
CA TRP A 40 -9.86 4.48 -10.61
C TRP A 40 -10.71 4.34 -9.34
N LEU A 41 -10.63 3.21 -8.62
CA LEU A 41 -11.34 3.01 -7.35
C LEU A 41 -10.88 4.03 -6.29
N VAL A 42 -9.57 4.25 -6.16
CA VAL A 42 -8.98 5.23 -5.23
C VAL A 42 -9.40 6.65 -5.58
N GLY A 43 -9.37 7.01 -6.87
CA GLY A 43 -9.78 8.33 -7.35
C GLY A 43 -11.28 8.63 -7.15
N ASN A 44 -12.11 7.59 -7.05
CA ASN A 44 -13.56 7.70 -6.86
C ASN A 44 -14.03 7.35 -5.42
N ALA A 45 -13.12 7.12 -4.48
CA ALA A 45 -13.47 6.88 -3.08
C ALA A 45 -13.96 8.17 -2.42
N TRP A 46 -15.16 8.16 -1.84
CA TRP A 46 -15.77 9.34 -1.20
C TRP A 46 -15.19 9.67 0.17
N THR A 47 -14.55 8.71 0.84
CA THR A 47 -13.87 8.95 2.11
C THR A 47 -12.75 9.96 1.87
N ARG A 48 -12.80 11.11 2.55
CA ARG A 48 -11.72 12.10 2.53
C ARG A 48 -10.45 11.40 2.98
N ILE A 49 -9.60 11.09 2.01
CA ILE A 49 -8.27 10.59 2.27
C ILE A 49 -7.54 11.74 2.95
N ALA A 50 -7.08 11.53 4.18
CA ALA A 50 -6.27 12.52 4.86
C ALA A 50 -5.03 12.81 3.99
N PRO A 51 -4.58 14.08 3.89
CA PRO A 51 -3.34 14.37 3.21
C PRO A 51 -2.19 13.66 3.94
N SER A 52 -1.20 13.19 3.18
CA SER A 52 0.03 12.69 3.76
C SER A 52 0.72 13.86 4.48
N GLN A 53 1.25 13.59 5.68
CA GLN A 53 1.98 14.58 6.47
C GLN A 53 3.45 14.19 6.50
N VAL A 54 4.00 13.80 5.36
CA VAL A 54 5.41 13.44 5.21
C VAL A 54 5.99 14.22 4.03
N THR A 55 7.24 14.63 4.16
CA THR A 55 7.99 15.29 3.09
C THR A 55 9.33 14.60 2.95
N LEU A 56 9.64 14.15 1.74
CA LEU A 56 10.90 13.47 1.44
C LEU A 56 11.94 14.50 0.98
N LEU A 57 13.05 14.59 1.71
CA LEU A 57 14.25 15.30 1.29
C LEU A 57 15.25 14.30 0.70
N ARG A 58 15.41 14.35 -0.61
CA ARG A 58 16.31 13.51 -1.40
C ARG A 58 17.69 14.14 -1.41
N VAL A 59 18.66 13.39 -0.91
CA VAL A 59 20.06 13.80 -0.88
C VAL A 59 20.81 12.94 -1.89
N ASN A 60 21.55 13.57 -2.79
CA ASN A 60 22.43 12.87 -3.69
C ASN A 60 23.86 12.88 -3.10
N PRO A 61 24.40 11.75 -2.62
CA PRO A 61 25.75 11.69 -2.06
C PRO A 61 26.84 12.33 -2.93
N LYS A 62 26.71 12.25 -4.27
CA LYS A 62 27.66 12.87 -5.21
C LYS A 62 27.67 14.40 -5.15
N GLU A 63 26.63 15.03 -4.61
CA GLU A 63 26.60 16.47 -4.33
C GLU A 63 27.37 16.81 -3.05
N LEU A 64 27.46 15.88 -2.11
CA LEU A 64 28.18 16.05 -0.84
C LEU A 64 29.67 15.77 -0.98
N GLU A 65 30.05 14.81 -1.82
CA GLU A 65 31.44 14.36 -1.99
C GLU A 65 32.32 15.31 -2.83
N GLN A 66 31.81 16.43 -3.35
CA GLN A 66 32.54 17.27 -4.31
C GLN A 66 33.77 17.98 -3.72
N ASP A 67 33.73 18.32 -2.42
CA ASP A 67 34.73 19.20 -1.80
C ASP A 67 35.73 18.48 -0.87
N ASN A 68 35.72 17.13 -0.82
CA ASN A 68 36.53 16.34 0.13
C ASN A 68 36.35 16.79 1.60
N LEU A 69 35.19 17.35 1.94
CA LEU A 69 34.87 17.76 3.30
C LEU A 69 34.62 16.54 4.19
N ASP A 70 34.76 16.71 5.51
CA ASP A 70 34.30 15.70 6.47
C ASP A 70 32.77 15.52 6.30
N PRO A 71 32.26 14.30 6.10
CA PRO A 71 30.84 14.05 5.86
C PRO A 71 29.92 14.59 6.97
N ARG A 72 30.42 14.78 8.19
CA ARG A 72 29.65 15.40 9.29
C ARG A 72 29.31 16.86 8.98
N LEU A 73 30.18 17.58 8.27
CA LEU A 73 29.93 18.95 7.84
C LEU A 73 28.80 19.00 6.81
N ASP A 74 28.73 18.04 5.89
CA ASP A 74 27.65 17.93 4.92
C ASP A 74 26.30 17.77 5.62
N TRP A 75 26.23 16.88 6.61
CA TRP A 75 25.05 16.71 7.45
C TRP A 75 24.73 17.96 8.27
N ALA A 76 25.74 18.67 8.78
CA ALA A 76 25.53 19.93 9.48
C ALA A 76 24.94 21.01 8.56
N ILE A 77 25.33 21.04 7.27
CA ILE A 77 24.76 21.94 6.26
C ILE A 77 23.31 21.55 5.96
N ILE A 78 23.03 20.26 5.74
CA ILE A 78 21.67 19.76 5.50
C ILE A 78 20.73 20.16 6.64
N LEU A 79 21.13 19.89 7.88
CA LEU A 79 20.32 20.23 9.06
C LEU A 79 20.15 21.75 9.21
N ARG A 80 21.21 22.54 8.99
CA ARG A 80 21.14 24.00 9.00
C ARG A 80 20.17 24.55 7.96
N SER A 81 20.14 23.99 6.74
CA SER A 81 19.19 24.40 5.71
C SER A 81 17.74 24.14 6.16
N LEU A 82 17.51 23.03 6.85
CA LEU A 82 16.19 22.69 7.41
C LEU A 82 15.78 23.58 8.59
N GLU A 83 16.71 24.04 9.44
CA GLU A 83 16.40 24.92 10.60
C GLU A 83 15.57 26.14 10.22
N THR A 84 15.84 26.73 9.04
CA THR A 84 15.13 27.91 8.54
C THR A 84 13.61 27.68 8.37
N PHE A 85 13.22 26.42 8.19
CA PHE A 85 11.86 26.00 7.94
C PHE A 85 11.16 25.44 9.18
N ASP A 86 11.80 25.42 10.36
CA ASP A 86 11.20 25.00 11.62
C ASP A 86 10.35 23.70 11.50
N PRO A 87 10.96 22.57 11.09
CA PRO A 87 10.23 21.34 10.86
C PRO A 87 9.64 20.79 12.15
N LYS A 88 8.50 20.09 12.05
CA LYS A 88 7.86 19.48 13.22
C LYS A 88 8.65 18.28 13.79
N SER A 89 9.27 17.50 12.90
CA SER A 89 10.11 16.35 13.25
C SER A 89 11.04 16.04 12.08
N VAL A 90 12.26 15.59 12.38
CA VAL A 90 13.26 15.23 11.36
C VAL A 90 13.65 13.78 11.52
N ALA A 91 13.78 13.07 10.41
CA ALA A 91 14.12 11.66 10.38
C ALA A 91 15.21 11.41 9.35
N ILE A 92 16.34 10.82 9.77
CA ILE A 92 17.48 10.53 8.90
C ILE A 92 17.54 9.03 8.67
N VAL A 93 17.26 8.60 7.44
CA VAL A 93 17.22 7.18 7.04
C VAL A 93 18.60 6.50 7.07
N PRO A 94 19.68 7.07 6.50
CA PRO A 94 20.99 6.44 6.59
C PRO A 94 21.50 6.39 8.04
N SER A 95 22.18 5.31 8.39
CA SER A 95 22.85 5.20 9.69
C SER A 95 24.12 6.04 9.68
N LEU A 96 24.08 7.18 10.35
CA LEU A 96 25.20 8.11 10.42
C LEU A 96 26.23 7.65 11.44
N ASN A 97 27.33 7.07 10.97
CA ASN A 97 28.43 6.60 11.79
C ASN A 97 29.75 6.86 11.06
N TRP A 98 30.80 7.20 11.81
CA TRP A 98 32.09 7.59 11.26
C TRP A 98 33.24 7.03 12.09
N ASP A 99 34.22 6.44 11.42
CA ASP A 99 35.34 5.76 12.11
C ASP A 99 36.40 6.73 12.67
N LYS A 100 36.50 7.94 12.12
CA LYS A 100 37.56 8.91 12.48
C LYS A 100 36.97 10.11 13.22
N PRO A 101 37.44 10.43 14.43
CA PRO A 101 36.99 11.62 15.13
C PRO A 101 37.61 12.88 14.49
N ASP A 102 36.77 13.80 14.05
CA ASP A 102 37.12 15.20 13.76
C ASP A 102 36.28 16.08 14.68
N GLN A 103 36.90 16.59 15.74
CA GLN A 103 36.22 17.34 16.80
C GLN A 103 35.54 18.62 16.28
N LEU A 104 36.08 19.25 15.23
CA LEU A 104 35.48 20.47 14.66
C LEU A 104 34.22 20.14 13.88
N ALA A 105 34.29 19.13 13.02
CA ALA A 105 33.14 18.69 12.22
C ALA A 105 32.03 18.10 13.11
N GLU A 106 32.42 17.33 14.12
CA GLU A 106 31.54 16.77 15.14
C GLU A 106 30.85 17.85 15.97
N GLY A 107 31.60 18.84 16.46
CA GLY A 107 31.03 19.98 17.19
C GLY A 107 30.03 20.79 16.35
N ALA A 108 30.31 20.96 15.05
CA ALA A 108 29.41 21.65 14.13
C ALA A 108 28.10 20.88 13.91
N LEU A 109 28.17 19.57 13.73
CA LEU A 109 27.01 18.70 13.56
C LEU A 109 26.17 18.62 14.84
N ASN A 110 26.80 18.36 15.98
CA ASN A 110 26.12 18.25 17.27
C ASN A 110 25.35 19.52 17.63
N LYS A 111 25.92 20.68 17.35
CA LYS A 111 25.24 21.97 17.56
C LYS A 111 23.91 22.02 16.81
N ARG A 112 23.84 21.49 15.59
CA ARG A 112 22.61 21.45 14.78
C ARG A 112 21.65 20.39 15.28
N VAL A 113 22.17 19.23 15.66
CA VAL A 113 21.36 18.13 16.19
C VAL A 113 20.64 18.53 17.48
N ILE A 114 21.27 19.30 18.36
CA ILE A 114 20.65 19.81 19.60
C ILE A 114 19.51 20.80 19.31
N SER A 115 19.61 21.61 18.25
CA SER A 115 18.58 22.58 17.85
C SER A 115 17.46 21.98 17.02
N MET A 116 17.57 20.71 16.59
CA MET A 116 16.53 20.05 15.82
C MET A 116 15.30 19.72 16.69
N PRO A 117 14.10 19.69 16.08
CA PRO A 117 12.92 19.05 16.67
C PRO A 117 13.18 17.54 16.92
N PRO A 118 12.22 16.76 17.46
CA PRO A 118 12.40 15.32 17.66
C PRO A 118 13.06 14.61 16.46
N LEU A 119 14.23 14.05 16.71
CA LEU A 119 15.12 13.48 15.68
C LEU A 119 15.08 11.95 15.72
N THR A 120 14.68 11.33 14.62
CA THR A 120 14.75 9.87 14.42
C THR A 120 15.97 9.53 13.57
N LEU A 121 16.80 8.59 14.03
CA LEU A 121 18.03 8.19 13.36
C LEU A 121 17.93 6.71 12.93
N GLY A 122 18.27 6.44 11.68
CA GLY A 122 18.19 5.12 11.09
C GLY A 122 19.26 4.19 11.62
N ALA A 123 18.86 2.98 12.00
CA ALA A 123 19.76 1.89 12.32
C ALA A 123 19.54 0.73 11.34
N THR A 124 20.62 0.07 10.94
CA THR A 124 20.58 -1.05 10.00
C THR A 124 20.86 -2.35 10.74
N PHE A 125 19.91 -3.28 10.73
CA PHE A 125 20.10 -4.62 11.28
C PHE A 125 20.30 -5.63 10.16
N GLY A 126 21.12 -6.65 10.41
CA GLY A 126 21.52 -7.62 9.40
C GLY A 126 21.39 -9.07 9.84
N ALA A 127 21.71 -9.96 8.90
CA ALA A 127 21.75 -11.40 9.10
C ALA A 127 22.62 -11.83 10.29
N PRO A 128 22.36 -13.01 10.88
CA PRO A 128 23.34 -13.71 11.72
C PRO A 128 24.73 -13.74 11.07
N GLY A 129 25.78 -13.42 11.84
CA GLY A 129 27.17 -13.28 11.36
C GLY A 129 27.57 -11.95 10.69
N GLN A 130 26.62 -11.08 10.31
CA GLN A 130 26.91 -9.75 9.75
C GLN A 130 26.68 -8.65 10.80
N GLY A 131 27.66 -8.36 11.65
CA GLY A 131 27.58 -7.25 12.60
C GLY A 131 28.23 -7.51 13.95
N ALA A 132 28.32 -6.47 14.78
CA ALA A 132 28.81 -6.58 16.15
C ALA A 132 27.71 -7.16 17.07
N PRO A 133 28.04 -8.09 17.98
CA PRO A 133 27.05 -8.81 18.80
C PRO A 133 26.45 -7.96 19.93
N ASN A 134 26.94 -6.75 20.19
CA ASN A 134 26.53 -5.98 21.37
C ASN A 134 25.48 -4.93 20.99
N LEU A 135 24.23 -5.23 21.33
CA LEU A 135 23.08 -4.43 20.99
C LEU A 135 22.66 -3.59 22.19
N ASP A 136 23.02 -2.30 22.19
CA ASP A 136 22.58 -1.37 23.24
C ASP A 136 21.12 -0.95 23.01
N VAL A 137 20.21 -1.79 23.50
CA VAL A 137 18.76 -1.56 23.44
C VAL A 137 18.33 -0.32 24.24
N SER A 138 19.18 0.23 25.11
CA SER A 138 18.84 1.41 25.92
C SER A 138 18.65 2.67 25.06
N LYS A 139 19.24 2.69 23.86
CA LYS A 139 19.16 3.81 22.91
C LYS A 139 17.95 3.75 21.98
N MET A 140 17.15 2.69 22.07
CA MET A 140 15.94 2.49 21.26
C MET A 140 14.68 2.65 22.12
N THR A 141 13.60 3.05 21.45
CA THR A 141 12.29 3.12 22.08
C THR A 141 11.75 1.71 22.30
N ALA A 142 11.39 1.36 23.54
CA ALA A 142 10.74 0.10 23.85
C ALA A 142 9.24 0.31 23.98
N LEU A 143 8.45 -0.50 23.28
CA LEU A 143 6.99 -0.51 23.40
C LEU A 143 6.59 -1.39 24.59
N THR A 144 5.58 -0.96 25.34
CA THR A 144 5.18 -1.59 26.60
C THR A 144 3.77 -2.17 26.59
N ASP A 145 2.81 -1.57 25.86
CA ASP A 145 1.44 -2.09 25.74
C ASP A 145 1.34 -3.10 24.58
N LEU A 146 1.75 -4.34 24.86
CA LEU A 146 1.82 -5.44 23.91
C LEU A 146 0.87 -6.58 24.32
N THR A 147 0.04 -7.03 23.40
CA THR A 147 -0.90 -8.16 23.60
C THR A 147 -0.80 -9.17 22.46
N GLY A 148 -0.89 -10.47 22.78
CA GLY A 148 -0.77 -11.58 21.82
C GLY A 148 0.60 -12.27 21.82
N ASP A 149 0.80 -13.15 20.83
CA ASP A 149 2.02 -13.96 20.69
C ASP A 149 3.15 -13.16 20.03
N LEU A 150 4.19 -12.84 20.80
CA LEU A 150 5.36 -12.09 20.34
C LEU A 150 6.43 -12.98 19.68
N SER A 151 6.27 -14.30 19.69
CA SER A 151 7.28 -15.23 19.16
C SER A 151 7.43 -15.15 17.63
N GLN A 152 6.41 -14.63 16.95
CA GLN A 152 6.39 -14.48 15.49
C GLN A 152 7.05 -13.19 15.00
N LEU A 153 7.38 -12.25 15.90
CA LEU A 153 8.02 -11.00 15.52
C LEU A 153 9.45 -11.24 15.00
N PRO A 154 9.91 -10.48 14.00
CA PRO A 154 11.28 -10.49 13.53
C PRO A 154 12.25 -10.25 14.69
N VAL A 155 13.15 -11.21 14.92
CA VAL A 155 14.17 -11.11 15.98
C VAL A 155 15.43 -10.50 15.40
N VAL A 156 15.86 -9.38 15.97
CA VAL A 156 17.11 -8.73 15.64
C VAL A 156 18.25 -9.51 16.28
N ARG A 157 19.14 -10.02 15.45
CA ARG A 157 20.28 -10.83 15.91
C ARG A 157 21.60 -10.08 15.84
N ASN A 158 21.73 -9.14 14.90
CA ASN A 158 22.94 -8.35 14.71
C ASN A 158 22.62 -6.92 14.29
N ILE A 159 23.51 -6.00 14.64
CA ILE A 159 23.52 -4.64 14.11
C ILE A 159 24.63 -4.51 13.07
N VAL A 160 24.28 -4.11 11.87
CA VAL A 160 25.22 -3.75 10.80
C VAL A 160 25.74 -2.33 11.02
N ALA A 161 24.84 -1.40 11.33
CA ALA A 161 25.19 -0.01 11.58
C ALA A 161 24.25 0.61 12.63
N MET A 162 24.84 1.33 13.59
CA MET A 162 24.14 2.22 14.52
C MET A 162 24.54 3.66 14.26
N PRO A 163 23.65 4.63 14.52
CA PRO A 163 24.04 6.03 14.58
C PRO A 163 25.12 6.27 15.63
N ASP A 164 25.96 7.27 15.39
CA ASP A 164 26.99 7.73 16.32
C ASP A 164 26.38 8.03 17.71
N PRO A 165 27.01 7.55 18.82
CA PRO A 165 26.55 7.79 20.18
C PRO A 165 26.26 9.27 20.52
N GLU A 166 27.01 10.21 19.93
CA GLU A 166 26.79 11.64 20.18
C GLU A 166 25.48 12.13 19.57
N LEU A 167 25.12 11.63 18.39
CA LEU A 167 23.81 11.90 17.77
C LEU A 167 22.67 11.30 18.61
N LEU A 168 22.90 10.11 19.18
CA LEU A 168 21.93 9.43 20.05
C LEU A 168 21.74 10.10 21.42
N ALA A 169 22.55 11.10 21.77
CA ALA A 169 22.30 11.92 22.96
C ALA A 169 21.03 12.77 22.80
N ASN A 170 20.70 13.18 21.58
CA ASN A 170 19.54 14.04 21.28
C ASN A 170 18.55 13.40 20.28
N GLY A 171 18.92 12.29 19.63
CA GLY A 171 18.06 11.52 18.75
C GLY A 171 17.59 10.20 19.34
N LYS A 172 16.70 9.51 18.61
CA LYS A 172 16.29 8.13 18.90
C LYS A 172 16.63 7.22 17.73
N ALA A 173 17.32 6.13 18.01
CA ALA A 173 17.57 5.09 17.02
C ALA A 173 16.29 4.30 16.73
N ALA A 174 16.03 4.04 15.46
CA ALA A 174 14.98 3.13 15.01
C ALA A 174 15.40 2.41 13.73
N PHE A 175 14.95 1.17 13.57
CA PHE A 175 15.47 0.33 12.49
C PHE A 175 14.83 0.68 11.13
N THR A 176 15.66 0.83 10.12
CA THR A 176 15.26 1.04 8.71
C THR A 176 15.31 -0.24 7.89
N GLN A 177 15.94 -1.28 8.45
CA GLN A 177 16.08 -2.59 7.83
C GLN A 177 16.05 -3.69 8.86
N ILE A 178 15.27 -4.72 8.56
CA ILE A 178 15.40 -6.05 9.14
C ILE A 178 15.23 -7.03 7.98
N GLU A 179 16.09 -8.05 7.94
CA GLU A 179 15.89 -9.15 7.01
C GLU A 179 14.61 -9.91 7.38
N LEU A 180 13.67 -9.90 6.45
CA LEU A 180 12.53 -10.81 6.45
C LEU A 180 12.93 -12.05 5.65
N ASN A 181 12.40 -13.23 6.00
CA ASN A 181 12.56 -14.42 5.16
C ASN A 181 12.04 -14.11 3.74
N GLU A 182 12.66 -14.65 2.68
CA GLU A 182 12.32 -14.30 1.28
C GLU A 182 10.83 -14.54 0.94
N GLU A 183 10.22 -15.61 1.48
CA GLU A 183 8.77 -15.89 1.37
C GLU A 183 7.88 -14.81 2.02
N THR A 184 8.46 -14.04 2.94
CA THR A 184 7.80 -13.03 3.79
C THR A 184 8.02 -11.61 3.24
N ALA A 185 9.05 -11.36 2.43
CA ALA A 185 9.45 -10.03 1.95
C ALA A 185 8.58 -9.50 0.78
N SER A 186 8.08 -10.40 -0.08
CA SER A 186 7.20 -10.04 -1.20
C SER A 186 5.81 -10.64 -0.98
N GLY A 187 4.90 -9.84 -0.42
CA GLY A 187 3.50 -10.25 -0.31
C GLY A 187 2.79 -10.18 -1.67
N PRO A 188 1.69 -10.92 -1.88
CA PRO A 188 0.87 -10.81 -3.10
C PRO A 188 0.32 -9.39 -3.34
N ASN A 189 0.33 -8.54 -2.30
CA ASN A 189 -0.36 -7.25 -2.26
C ASN A 189 0.57 -6.03 -2.24
N GLY A 190 1.89 -6.22 -2.24
CA GLY A 190 2.86 -5.13 -2.17
C GLY A 190 4.12 -5.48 -1.39
N ILE A 191 4.94 -4.47 -1.14
CA ILE A 191 6.16 -4.60 -0.35
C ILE A 191 5.76 -4.71 1.12
N ARG A 192 6.12 -5.81 1.78
CA ARG A 192 5.91 -5.97 3.22
C ARG A 192 7.04 -5.28 3.96
N PHE A 193 6.68 -4.50 4.98
CA PHE A 193 7.62 -3.75 5.78
C PHE A 193 7.41 -4.08 7.27
N PRO A 194 8.47 -4.45 8.02
CA PRO A 194 8.34 -4.75 9.44
C PRO A 194 8.10 -3.46 10.23
N LEU A 195 7.02 -3.41 11.02
CA LEU A 195 6.77 -2.29 11.94
C LEU A 195 7.28 -2.54 13.35
N LEU A 196 7.48 -3.81 13.69
CA LEU A 196 7.89 -4.26 15.01
C LEU A 196 9.06 -5.21 14.88
N ALA A 197 9.94 -5.17 15.88
CA ALA A 197 11.03 -6.12 15.98
C ALA A 197 11.31 -6.46 17.44
N LYS A 198 11.70 -7.71 17.67
CA LYS A 198 12.18 -8.14 18.98
C LYS A 198 13.69 -7.95 19.06
N VAL A 199 14.12 -7.22 20.07
CA VAL A 199 15.49 -6.85 20.35
C VAL A 199 15.80 -7.24 21.80
N GLY A 200 16.50 -8.36 21.98
CA GLY A 200 16.59 -9.00 23.30
C GLY A 200 15.19 -9.35 23.81
N ASP A 201 14.83 -8.88 25.00
CA ASP A 201 13.49 -9.07 25.59
C ASP A 201 12.50 -7.94 25.31
N LYS A 202 12.91 -6.92 24.54
CA LYS A 202 12.09 -5.74 24.24
C LYS A 202 11.53 -5.81 22.82
N VAL A 203 10.35 -5.24 22.61
CA VAL A 203 9.84 -4.96 21.27
C VAL A 203 10.08 -3.49 20.96
N VAL A 204 10.71 -3.21 19.83
CA VAL A 204 11.03 -1.86 19.38
C VAL A 204 10.23 -1.52 18.11
N PRO A 205 9.84 -0.26 17.93
CA PRO A 205 9.18 0.19 16.71
C PRO A 205 10.19 0.32 15.56
N SER A 206 9.71 0.15 14.34
CA SER A 206 10.48 0.50 13.15
C SER A 206 10.67 2.01 13.04
N PHE A 207 11.59 2.40 12.15
CA PHE A 207 11.79 3.80 11.80
C PHE A 207 10.48 4.47 11.35
N VAL A 208 9.65 3.76 10.57
CA VAL A 208 8.34 4.26 10.13
C VAL A 208 7.42 4.60 11.31
N LEU A 209 7.29 3.69 12.28
CA LEU A 209 6.47 3.95 13.47
C LEU A 209 7.07 5.08 14.32
N GLN A 210 8.39 5.07 14.54
CA GLN A 210 9.06 6.08 15.35
C GLN A 210 8.89 7.50 14.77
N VAL A 211 8.92 7.64 13.43
CA VAL A 211 8.67 8.91 12.76
C VAL A 211 7.25 9.42 13.04
N ILE A 212 6.25 8.56 12.94
CA ILE A 212 4.86 8.96 13.21
C ILE A 212 4.68 9.30 14.69
N MET A 213 5.29 8.52 15.58
CA MET A 213 5.28 8.80 17.03
C MET A 213 5.87 10.17 17.34
N HIS A 214 7.04 10.51 16.81
CA HIS A 214 7.66 11.82 16.99
C HIS A 214 6.84 12.96 16.38
N GLN A 215 6.33 12.77 15.18
CA GLN A 215 5.56 13.80 14.49
C GLN A 215 4.24 14.11 15.22
N GLU A 216 3.57 13.10 15.77
CA GLU A 216 2.28 13.27 16.47
C GLU A 216 2.43 13.40 17.99
N ASP A 217 3.66 13.47 18.50
CA ASP A 217 3.98 13.53 19.94
C ASP A 217 3.35 12.39 20.75
N ILE A 218 3.41 11.17 20.18
CA ILE A 218 2.86 9.96 20.78
C ILE A 218 3.98 9.22 21.53
N PRO A 219 3.93 9.14 22.86
CA PRO A 219 4.89 8.37 23.64
C PRO A 219 4.67 6.86 23.49
N ALA A 220 5.71 6.08 23.78
CA ALA A 220 5.75 4.63 23.53
C ALA A 220 4.70 3.82 24.31
N ASP A 221 4.29 4.30 25.48
CA ASP A 221 3.27 3.71 26.34
C ASP A 221 1.84 3.93 25.81
N GLN A 222 1.64 4.86 24.88
CA GLN A 222 0.37 5.07 24.18
C GLN A 222 0.25 4.29 22.87
N VAL A 223 1.32 3.61 22.45
CA VAL A 223 1.29 2.73 21.28
C VAL A 223 0.86 1.35 21.71
N LYS A 224 -0.36 0.97 21.31
CA LYS A 224 -0.94 -0.32 21.66
C LYS A 224 -0.77 -1.31 20.52
N VAL A 225 -0.07 -2.40 20.78
CA VAL A 225 0.14 -3.50 19.83
C VAL A 225 -0.74 -4.68 20.20
N ILE A 226 -1.59 -5.10 19.27
CA ILE A 226 -2.52 -6.21 19.44
C ILE A 226 -2.27 -7.23 18.34
N LEU A 227 -1.53 -8.29 18.67
CA LEU A 227 -1.18 -9.39 17.74
C LEU A 227 -2.13 -10.59 17.82
N GLU A 228 -3.09 -10.55 18.75
CA GLU A 228 -4.07 -11.61 18.94
C GLU A 228 -5.32 -11.46 18.05
N GLY A 229 -6.00 -12.58 17.81
CA GLY A 229 -7.25 -12.61 17.06
C GLY A 229 -7.10 -12.69 15.54
N PRO A 230 -8.21 -12.48 14.80
CA PRO A 230 -8.25 -12.63 13.34
C PRO A 230 -7.69 -11.42 12.58
N ARG A 231 -7.51 -10.27 13.25
CA ARG A 231 -7.03 -9.02 12.64
C ARG A 231 -6.06 -8.31 13.59
N PRO A 232 -4.77 -8.68 13.55
CA PRO A 232 -3.75 -7.96 14.30
C PRO A 232 -3.68 -6.48 13.90
N ILE A 233 -3.49 -5.60 14.88
CA ILE A 233 -3.44 -4.15 14.67
C ILE A 233 -2.41 -3.48 15.59
N ILE A 234 -1.89 -2.34 15.14
CA ILE A 234 -1.17 -1.37 15.96
C ILE A 234 -2.01 -0.10 16.04
N ARG A 235 -2.30 0.38 17.25
CA ARG A 235 -2.97 1.66 17.46
C ARG A 235 -1.96 2.68 17.95
N LEU A 236 -1.88 3.81 17.26
CA LEU A 236 -1.03 4.95 17.61
C LEU A 236 -1.81 6.25 17.36
N GLY A 237 -2.18 6.94 18.45
CA GLY A 237 -3.02 8.14 18.36
C GLY A 237 -4.34 7.87 17.64
N LYS A 238 -4.59 8.59 16.55
CA LYS A 238 -5.78 8.41 15.69
C LYS A 238 -5.65 7.27 14.67
N HIS A 239 -4.45 6.71 14.50
CA HIS A 239 -4.16 5.72 13.46
C HIS A 239 -4.38 4.30 13.97
N THR A 240 -5.00 3.47 13.12
CA THR A 240 -5.09 2.03 13.33
C THR A 240 -4.46 1.34 12.13
N VAL A 241 -3.30 0.73 12.35
CA VAL A 241 -2.52 0.08 11.31
C VAL A 241 -2.78 -1.42 11.35
N PRO A 242 -3.38 -2.02 10.30
CA PRO A 242 -3.46 -3.46 10.18
C PRO A 242 -2.05 -4.02 9.98
N VAL A 243 -1.72 -5.04 10.77
CA VAL A 243 -0.46 -5.78 10.66
C VAL A 243 -0.74 -7.26 10.56
N ASP A 244 0.25 -8.00 10.10
CA ASP A 244 0.29 -9.45 10.17
C ASP A 244 0.74 -9.88 11.57
N ARG A 245 0.65 -11.18 11.88
CA ARG A 245 1.06 -11.72 13.19
C ARG A 245 2.57 -11.57 13.46
N ASP A 246 3.36 -11.45 12.41
CA ASP A 246 4.78 -11.14 12.47
C ASP A 246 5.06 -9.62 12.61
N GLY A 247 4.03 -8.79 12.79
CA GLY A 247 4.20 -7.34 12.96
C GLY A 247 4.61 -6.61 11.68
N CYS A 248 4.54 -7.25 10.52
CA CYS A 248 4.71 -6.60 9.22
C CYS A 248 3.41 -5.97 8.75
N PHE A 249 3.51 -4.93 7.93
CA PHE A 249 2.38 -4.36 7.21
C PHE A 249 2.70 -4.26 5.72
N THR A 250 1.66 -4.13 4.89
CA THR A 250 1.84 -3.96 3.44
C THR A 250 1.83 -2.48 3.08
N VAL A 251 2.89 -2.01 2.43
CA VAL A 251 3.00 -0.63 1.94
C VAL A 251 2.18 -0.48 0.65
N TYR A 252 1.32 0.54 0.59
CA TYR A 252 0.56 0.81 -0.63
C TYR A 252 1.45 1.51 -1.66
N HIS A 253 1.73 0.83 -2.77
CA HIS A 253 2.63 1.36 -3.81
C HIS A 253 2.10 2.63 -4.49
N GLY A 254 0.78 2.83 -4.53
CA GLY A 254 0.16 4.05 -5.06
C GLY A 254 0.38 5.28 -4.17
N MET A 255 1.11 5.16 -3.06
CA MET A 255 1.59 6.31 -2.29
C MET A 255 2.77 7.02 -2.95
N LYS A 256 3.42 6.43 -3.96
CA LYS A 256 4.50 7.11 -4.66
C LYS A 256 3.99 8.40 -5.30
N GLY A 257 4.67 9.52 -5.04
CA GLY A 257 4.28 10.85 -5.53
C GLY A 257 3.06 11.46 -4.83
N SER A 258 2.50 10.82 -3.81
CA SER A 258 1.39 11.36 -3.00
C SER A 258 1.84 12.21 -1.81
N PHE A 259 3.15 12.43 -1.69
CA PHE A 259 3.78 13.28 -0.69
C PHE A 259 4.78 14.20 -1.38
N PRO A 260 5.00 15.42 -0.88
CA PRO A 260 6.00 16.33 -1.42
C PRO A 260 7.41 15.72 -1.36
N SER A 261 8.17 15.93 -2.42
CA SER A 261 9.56 15.51 -2.52
C SER A 261 10.41 16.69 -2.97
N LEU A 262 11.54 16.89 -2.30
CA LEU A 262 12.49 17.97 -2.55
C LEU A 262 13.89 17.40 -2.69
N GLU A 263 14.65 17.92 -3.65
CA GLU A 263 16.09 17.69 -3.71
C GLU A 263 16.81 18.63 -2.76
N PHE A 264 17.91 18.16 -2.14
CA PHE A 264 18.71 18.96 -1.23
C PHE A 264 19.24 20.25 -1.87
N SER A 265 19.73 20.21 -3.11
CA SER A 265 20.18 21.39 -3.86
C SER A 265 19.10 22.49 -3.91
N SER A 266 17.85 22.10 -4.17
CA SER A 266 16.71 23.03 -4.18
C SER A 266 16.41 23.60 -2.80
N LEU A 267 16.51 22.79 -1.74
CA LEU A 267 16.37 23.24 -0.36
C LEU A 267 17.48 24.22 0.04
N ALA A 268 18.73 23.89 -0.26
CA ALA A 268 19.90 24.71 0.06
C ALA A 268 19.81 26.10 -0.60
N LEU A 269 19.39 26.14 -1.86
CA LEU A 269 19.13 27.38 -2.58
C LEU A 269 17.94 28.15 -2.01
N ALA A 270 16.87 27.47 -1.58
CA ALA A 270 15.72 28.10 -0.93
C ALA A 270 16.04 28.62 0.49
N ALA A 271 17.07 28.08 1.15
CA ALA A 271 17.61 28.54 2.43
C ALA A 271 18.72 29.60 2.28
N SER A 272 19.09 29.94 1.05
CA SER A 272 20.19 30.87 0.75
C SER A 272 19.88 32.31 1.18
N PRO A 273 20.89 33.09 1.60
CA PRO A 273 20.73 34.52 1.90
C PRO A 273 20.47 35.39 0.66
N PHE A 274 20.60 34.83 -0.56
CA PHE A 274 20.29 35.55 -1.81
C PHE A 274 18.78 35.57 -2.08
N GLU A 275 18.10 36.59 -1.54
CA GLU A 275 16.63 36.65 -1.47
C GLU A 275 15.94 36.51 -2.83
N GLU A 276 16.48 37.06 -3.93
CA GLU A 276 15.84 36.98 -5.24
C GLU A 276 15.76 35.52 -5.78
N VAL A 277 16.82 34.73 -5.59
CA VAL A 277 16.87 33.34 -6.02
C VAL A 277 16.04 32.47 -5.08
N ALA A 278 16.17 32.72 -3.77
CA ALA A 278 15.42 32.02 -2.74
C ALA A 278 13.91 32.24 -2.92
N GLU A 279 13.46 33.46 -3.21
CA GLU A 279 12.04 33.76 -3.43
C GLU A 279 11.48 33.10 -4.70
N LYS A 280 12.25 33.06 -5.80
CA LYS A 280 11.84 32.36 -7.02
C LYS A 280 11.64 30.86 -6.78
N LEU A 281 12.56 30.22 -6.05
CA LEU A 281 12.45 28.80 -5.72
C LEU A 281 11.36 28.51 -4.69
N ARG A 282 11.20 29.38 -3.69
CA ARG A 282 10.08 29.32 -2.74
C ARG A 282 8.73 29.47 -3.44
N LYS A 283 8.64 30.27 -4.51
CA LYS A 283 7.43 30.40 -5.33
C LYS A 283 7.21 29.17 -6.23
N ALA A 284 8.26 28.65 -6.86
CA ALA A 284 8.17 27.50 -7.75
C ALA A 284 7.82 26.19 -7.01
N SER A 285 8.35 26.02 -5.79
CA SER A 285 8.17 24.83 -4.96
C SER A 285 7.39 25.14 -3.67
N LYS A 286 6.45 26.09 -3.74
CA LYS A 286 5.77 26.65 -2.57
C LYS A 286 5.13 25.58 -1.69
N GLU A 287 4.34 24.69 -2.28
CA GLU A 287 3.65 23.61 -1.55
C GLU A 287 4.64 22.67 -0.87
N SER A 288 5.70 22.27 -1.58
CA SER A 288 6.74 21.39 -1.02
C SER A 288 7.53 22.05 0.10
N ILE A 289 7.84 23.34 -0.01
CA ILE A 289 8.58 24.08 1.04
C ILE A 289 7.68 24.37 2.24
N GLU A 290 6.42 24.74 2.02
CA GLU A 290 5.44 24.90 3.11
C GLU A 290 5.22 23.59 3.86
N SER A 291 5.24 22.45 3.16
CA SER A 291 5.10 21.14 3.78
C SER A 291 6.19 20.81 4.79
N LEU A 292 7.40 21.39 4.67
CA LEU A 292 8.51 21.14 5.61
C LEU A 292 8.17 21.58 7.04
N ARG A 293 7.30 22.58 7.21
CA ARG A 293 6.86 23.10 8.53
C ARG A 293 5.89 22.15 9.23
N THR A 294 5.00 21.53 8.45
CA THR A 294 3.86 20.76 8.99
C THR A 294 4.10 19.26 9.02
N ASN A 295 4.95 18.77 8.13
CA ASN A 295 5.14 17.34 7.89
C ASN A 295 6.37 16.81 8.63
N ALA A 296 6.43 15.49 8.80
CA ALA A 296 7.69 14.84 9.13
C ALA A 296 8.63 14.94 7.91
N VAL A 297 9.83 15.48 8.13
CA VAL A 297 10.87 15.56 7.09
C VAL A 297 11.72 14.30 7.15
N ILE A 298 11.63 13.47 6.12
CA ILE A 298 12.43 12.25 5.98
C ILE A 298 13.58 12.56 5.03
N ILE A 299 14.81 12.45 5.53
CA ILE A 299 16.03 12.67 4.78
C ILE A 299 16.63 11.32 4.41
N GLY A 300 16.93 11.12 3.14
CA GLY A 300 17.63 9.92 2.72
C GLY A 300 18.26 10.03 1.36
N TYR A 301 19.13 9.07 1.07
CA TYR A 301 19.85 9.03 -0.17
C TYR A 301 18.97 8.60 -1.34
N ASP A 302 19.19 9.27 -2.46
CA ASP A 302 18.49 8.99 -3.71
C ASP A 302 19.48 8.94 -4.88
N GLN A 303 20.07 7.76 -5.07
CA GLN A 303 20.89 7.44 -6.24
C GLN A 303 20.37 6.18 -6.89
N GLU A 304 20.54 6.06 -8.21
CA GLU A 304 20.14 4.87 -8.96
C GLU A 304 20.73 3.57 -8.39
N GLU A 305 21.98 3.61 -7.92
CA GLU A 305 22.65 2.46 -7.29
C GLU A 305 22.00 2.04 -5.96
N MET A 306 21.34 2.96 -5.27
CA MET A 306 20.65 2.72 -3.99
C MET A 306 19.15 2.42 -4.15
N LYS A 307 18.64 2.34 -5.38
CA LYS A 307 17.26 1.93 -5.67
C LYS A 307 17.13 0.42 -5.58
N GLU A 308 16.98 -0.08 -4.37
CA GLU A 308 16.96 -1.51 -4.05
C GLU A 308 15.62 -2.19 -4.37
N PHE A 309 14.51 -1.46 -4.24
CA PHE A 309 13.18 -2.08 -4.26
C PHE A 309 12.51 -1.89 -5.61
N ALA A 310 12.17 -2.99 -6.27
CA ALA A 310 11.33 -2.94 -7.46
C ALA A 310 9.85 -2.82 -7.05
N LEU A 311 9.22 -1.72 -7.43
CA LEU A 311 7.77 -1.62 -7.39
C LEU A 311 7.15 -2.55 -8.44
N PRO A 312 5.88 -2.95 -8.27
CA PRO A 312 5.16 -3.65 -9.32
C PRO A 312 5.20 -2.90 -10.66
N THR A 313 5.32 -1.57 -10.67
CA THR A 313 5.49 -0.73 -11.88
C THR A 313 6.75 -1.02 -12.68
N GLY A 314 7.68 -1.82 -12.18
CA GLY A 314 9.01 -2.02 -12.75
C GLY A 314 9.97 -0.87 -12.41
N GLU A 315 9.44 0.21 -11.82
CA GLU A 315 10.24 1.30 -11.30
C GLU A 315 10.95 0.86 -10.02
N ARG A 316 12.21 1.25 -9.89
CA ARG A 316 12.98 1.00 -8.68
C ARG A 316 12.89 2.21 -7.76
N ILE A 317 12.77 1.97 -6.46
CA ILE A 317 12.70 3.02 -5.45
C ILE A 317 13.80 2.84 -4.42
N SER A 318 14.23 3.97 -3.84
CA SER A 318 15.18 3.97 -2.74
C SER A 318 14.51 3.56 -1.43
N ARG A 319 15.32 3.19 -0.43
CA ARG A 319 14.82 2.90 0.92
C ARG A 319 14.10 4.09 1.55
N ALA A 320 14.60 5.30 1.30
CA ALA A 320 13.99 6.52 1.81
C ALA A 320 12.60 6.74 1.19
N GLU A 321 12.45 6.50 -0.11
CA GLU A 321 11.15 6.53 -0.79
C GLU A 321 10.19 5.47 -0.24
N LEU A 322 10.65 4.23 -0.02
CA LEU A 322 9.83 3.17 0.59
C LEU A 322 9.36 3.55 2.00
N ILE A 323 10.24 4.10 2.84
CA ILE A 323 9.90 4.54 4.20
C ILE A 323 8.92 5.71 4.16
N ALA A 324 9.10 6.69 3.27
CA ALA A 324 8.15 7.79 3.10
C ALA A 324 6.78 7.30 2.64
N MET A 325 6.74 6.36 1.69
CA MET A 325 5.49 5.69 1.28
C MET A 325 4.84 4.91 2.43
N ALA A 326 5.63 4.25 3.27
CA ALA A 326 5.16 3.52 4.43
C ALA A 326 4.52 4.46 5.47
N VAL A 327 5.19 5.56 5.81
CA VAL A 327 4.65 6.61 6.70
C VAL A 327 3.37 7.20 6.11
N ALA A 328 3.38 7.56 4.83
CA ALA A 328 2.20 8.12 4.16
C ALA A 328 1.03 7.12 4.14
N THR A 329 1.29 5.83 3.91
CA THR A 329 0.25 4.78 3.91
C THR A 329 -0.47 4.74 5.25
N ILE A 330 0.28 4.80 6.36
CA ILE A 330 -0.29 4.81 7.72
C ILE A 330 -1.06 6.10 7.98
N GLN A 331 -0.45 7.27 7.72
CA GLN A 331 -1.06 8.57 8.01
C GLN A 331 -2.37 8.81 7.25
N THR A 332 -2.44 8.31 6.02
CA THR A 332 -3.63 8.43 5.16
C THR A 332 -4.65 7.33 5.40
N GLY A 333 -4.30 6.30 6.19
CA GLY A 333 -5.14 5.12 6.42
C GLY A 333 -5.38 4.25 5.17
N ARG A 334 -4.55 4.38 4.12
CA ARG A 334 -4.71 3.69 2.84
C ARG A 334 -4.20 2.24 2.89
N HIS A 335 -4.78 1.45 3.79
CA HIS A 335 -4.47 0.03 3.94
C HIS A 335 -5.26 -0.81 2.93
N ILE A 336 -4.92 -0.65 1.65
CA ILE A 336 -5.61 -1.35 0.57
C ILE A 336 -5.25 -2.83 0.60
N THR A 337 -6.27 -3.68 0.65
CA THR A 337 -6.13 -5.13 0.77
C THR A 337 -6.91 -5.85 -0.32
N TYR A 338 -6.47 -7.04 -0.70
CA TYR A 338 -7.30 -7.91 -1.52
C TYR A 338 -8.46 -8.48 -0.71
N TRP A 339 -9.57 -8.78 -1.38
CA TRP A 339 -10.66 -9.54 -0.79
C TRP A 339 -10.14 -10.90 -0.27
N PRO A 340 -10.60 -11.33 0.93
CA PRO A 340 -10.33 -12.68 1.39
C PRO A 340 -10.75 -13.72 0.35
N ASP A 341 -9.96 -14.78 0.18
CA ASP A 341 -10.19 -15.80 -0.87
C ASP A 341 -11.60 -16.38 -0.81
N LEU A 342 -12.11 -16.64 0.40
CA LEU A 342 -13.48 -17.10 0.61
C LEU A 342 -14.51 -16.15 -0.01
N PHE A 343 -14.32 -14.84 0.17
CA PHE A 343 -15.25 -13.82 -0.33
C PHE A 343 -15.15 -13.69 -1.86
N ARG A 344 -13.95 -13.78 -2.43
CA ARG A 344 -13.72 -13.90 -3.89
C ARG A 344 -14.46 -15.11 -4.46
N TYR A 345 -14.22 -16.31 -3.94
CA TYR A 345 -14.86 -17.53 -4.45
C TYR A 345 -16.38 -17.50 -4.26
N ALA A 346 -16.88 -16.98 -3.14
CA ALA A 346 -18.31 -16.82 -2.91
C ALA A 346 -18.95 -15.86 -3.94
N SER A 347 -18.26 -14.76 -4.27
CA SER A 347 -18.73 -13.82 -5.30
C SER A 347 -18.82 -14.48 -6.67
N TRP A 348 -17.83 -15.31 -7.05
CA TRP A 348 -17.83 -16.01 -8.33
C TRP A 348 -18.91 -17.08 -8.41
N ALA A 349 -19.12 -17.82 -7.32
CA ALA A 349 -20.21 -18.78 -7.20
C ALA A 349 -21.58 -18.10 -7.34
N LEU A 350 -21.77 -16.94 -6.71
CA LEU A 350 -23.00 -16.14 -6.84
C LEU A 350 -23.21 -15.70 -8.30
N LEU A 351 -22.18 -15.20 -8.98
CA LEU A 351 -22.25 -14.83 -10.40
C LEU A 351 -22.62 -16.03 -11.28
N ALA A 352 -22.05 -17.21 -11.02
CA ALA A 352 -22.39 -18.43 -11.75
C ALA A 352 -23.86 -18.83 -11.53
N VAL A 353 -24.37 -18.75 -10.30
CA VAL A 353 -25.79 -19.05 -9.97
C VAL A 353 -26.73 -18.07 -10.68
N LEU A 354 -26.41 -16.77 -10.69
CA LEU A 354 -27.17 -15.76 -11.43
C LEU A 354 -27.14 -16.02 -12.94
N GLY A 355 -25.99 -16.40 -13.49
CA GLY A 355 -25.86 -16.81 -14.90
C GLY A 355 -26.72 -18.02 -15.26
N LEU A 356 -26.77 -19.04 -14.39
CA LEU A 356 -27.63 -20.22 -14.56
C LEU A 356 -29.12 -19.87 -14.60
N ALA A 357 -29.55 -18.88 -13.81
CA ALA A 357 -30.92 -18.38 -13.82
C ALA A 357 -31.26 -17.71 -15.16
N LEU A 358 -30.31 -16.96 -15.74
CA LEU A 358 -30.50 -16.27 -17.02
C LEU A 358 -30.67 -17.20 -18.23
N PHE A 359 -30.13 -18.43 -18.19
CA PHE A 359 -30.37 -19.42 -19.27
C PHE A 359 -31.83 -19.85 -19.42
N ARG A 360 -32.69 -19.59 -18.43
CA ARG A 360 -34.14 -19.78 -18.55
C ARG A 360 -34.82 -18.68 -19.35
N ALA A 361 -34.16 -17.54 -19.56
CA ALA A 361 -34.73 -16.38 -20.24
C ALA A 361 -34.56 -16.45 -21.78
N ARG A 362 -35.27 -15.55 -22.49
CA ARG A 362 -35.10 -15.37 -23.94
C ARG A 362 -33.71 -14.82 -24.25
N ARG A 363 -33.15 -15.16 -25.42
CA ARG A 363 -31.80 -14.77 -25.88
C ARG A 363 -31.46 -13.28 -25.68
N PHE A 364 -32.37 -12.36 -26.03
CA PHE A 364 -32.15 -10.91 -25.84
C PHE A 364 -32.03 -10.51 -24.35
N ARG A 365 -32.76 -11.20 -23.45
CA ARG A 365 -32.68 -10.96 -22.01
C ARG A 365 -31.40 -11.50 -21.37
N VAL A 366 -30.69 -12.41 -22.05
CA VAL A 366 -29.38 -12.88 -21.56
C VAL A 366 -28.35 -11.76 -21.67
N PHE A 367 -28.38 -10.99 -22.77
CA PHE A 367 -27.49 -9.86 -22.95
C PHE A 367 -27.75 -8.75 -21.92
N SER A 368 -29.00 -8.29 -21.82
CA SER A 368 -29.35 -7.25 -20.83
C SER A 368 -29.16 -7.73 -19.39
N GLY A 369 -29.41 -9.02 -19.12
CA GLY A 369 -29.17 -9.63 -17.82
C GLY A 369 -27.68 -9.70 -17.46
N ALA A 370 -26.80 -10.10 -18.38
CA ALA A 370 -25.36 -10.13 -18.16
C ALA A 370 -24.80 -8.73 -17.89
N LEU A 371 -25.24 -7.73 -18.66
CA LEU A 371 -24.87 -6.33 -18.43
C LEU A 371 -25.34 -5.84 -17.05
N ALA A 372 -26.58 -6.14 -16.67
CA ALA A 372 -27.12 -5.79 -15.36
C ALA A 372 -26.34 -6.44 -14.21
N ILE A 373 -25.94 -7.72 -14.36
CA ILE A 373 -25.09 -8.41 -13.38
C ILE A 373 -23.73 -7.74 -13.24
N LEU A 374 -23.09 -7.37 -14.35
CA LEU A 374 -21.78 -6.68 -14.31
C LEU A 374 -21.88 -5.31 -13.65
N LEU A 375 -22.91 -4.52 -13.96
CA LEU A 375 -23.14 -3.23 -13.33
C LEU A 375 -23.40 -3.37 -11.83
N LEU A 376 -24.21 -4.36 -11.43
CA LEU A 376 -24.46 -4.66 -10.02
C LEU A 376 -23.18 -5.09 -9.30
N TYR A 377 -22.38 -5.98 -9.91
CA TYR A 377 -21.10 -6.42 -9.35
C TYR A 377 -20.12 -5.25 -9.20
N GLY A 378 -20.02 -4.39 -10.21
CA GLY A 378 -19.19 -3.19 -10.16
C GLY A 378 -19.64 -2.24 -9.04
N GLY A 379 -20.95 -1.97 -8.96
CA GLY A 379 -21.54 -1.14 -7.90
C GLY A 379 -21.28 -1.68 -6.49
N VAL A 380 -21.47 -2.99 -6.28
CA VAL A 380 -21.17 -3.64 -4.99
C VAL A 380 -19.67 -3.59 -4.69
N SER A 381 -18.81 -3.84 -5.67
CA SER A 381 -17.36 -3.79 -5.50
C SER A 381 -16.89 -2.39 -5.09
N ILE A 382 -17.45 -1.33 -5.69
CA ILE A 382 -17.17 0.06 -5.32
C ILE A 382 -17.64 0.34 -3.89
N ALA A 383 -18.84 -0.09 -3.52
CA ALA A 383 -19.37 0.11 -2.17
C ALA A 383 -18.52 -0.59 -1.09
N ILE A 384 -18.05 -1.81 -1.38
CA ILE A 384 -17.13 -2.55 -0.50
C ILE A 384 -15.79 -1.82 -0.42
N PHE A 385 -15.23 -1.39 -1.55
CA PHE A 385 -13.98 -0.64 -1.57
C PHE A 385 -14.07 0.65 -0.75
N GLN A 386 -15.17 1.40 -0.88
CA GLN A 386 -15.39 2.65 -0.14
C GLN A 386 -15.48 2.45 1.38
N THR A 387 -15.89 1.26 1.85
CA THR A 387 -16.11 1.00 3.28
C THR A 387 -14.94 0.26 3.93
N SER A 388 -14.25 -0.61 3.20
CA SER A 388 -13.18 -1.45 3.75
C SER A 388 -11.81 -1.28 3.09
N LEU A 389 -11.70 -0.47 2.01
CA LEU A 389 -10.52 -0.38 1.15
C LEU A 389 -10.06 -1.75 0.61
N SER A 390 -10.98 -2.72 0.57
CA SER A 390 -10.72 -4.05 0.04
C SER A 390 -11.22 -4.14 -1.39
N TRP A 391 -10.40 -4.70 -2.28
CA TRP A 391 -10.75 -4.81 -3.69
C TRP A 391 -10.47 -6.20 -4.25
N THR A 392 -11.00 -6.46 -5.43
CA THR A 392 -10.68 -7.65 -6.23
C THR A 392 -10.63 -7.26 -7.71
N PRO A 393 -9.76 -7.89 -8.51
CA PRO A 393 -9.77 -7.76 -9.95
C PRO A 393 -11.16 -8.09 -10.54
N PRO A 394 -11.65 -7.32 -11.52
CA PRO A 394 -12.94 -7.57 -12.15
C PRO A 394 -12.89 -8.68 -13.21
N TRP A 395 -11.70 -9.18 -13.56
CA TRP A 395 -11.49 -10.08 -14.70
C TRP A 395 -12.27 -11.39 -14.58
N SER A 396 -12.29 -12.01 -13.41
CA SER A 396 -13.04 -13.26 -13.21
C SER A 396 -14.55 -13.06 -13.41
N ALA A 397 -15.10 -11.92 -12.96
CA ALA A 397 -16.50 -11.57 -13.18
C ALA A 397 -16.79 -11.32 -14.67
N LEU A 398 -15.89 -10.62 -15.36
CA LEU A 398 -15.96 -10.40 -16.80
C LEU A 398 -15.88 -11.71 -17.58
N GLY A 399 -14.99 -12.63 -17.21
CA GLY A 399 -14.84 -13.96 -17.81
C GLY A 399 -16.11 -14.80 -17.70
N ILE A 400 -16.70 -14.88 -16.50
CA ILE A 400 -17.97 -15.59 -16.26
C ILE A 400 -19.08 -15.00 -17.15
N CYS A 401 -19.18 -13.67 -17.22
CA CYS A 401 -20.19 -12.98 -18.04
C CYS A 401 -19.92 -13.16 -19.54
N ALA A 402 -18.66 -13.20 -19.99
CA ALA A 402 -18.31 -13.49 -21.37
C ALA A 402 -18.73 -14.91 -21.77
N VAL A 403 -18.47 -15.91 -20.94
CA VAL A 403 -18.92 -17.30 -21.15
C VAL A 403 -20.45 -17.36 -21.21
N LEU A 404 -21.15 -16.65 -20.32
CA LEU A 404 -22.61 -16.55 -20.32
C LEU A 404 -23.14 -15.97 -21.64
N LEU A 405 -22.53 -14.90 -22.15
CA LEU A 405 -22.92 -14.27 -23.40
C LEU A 405 -22.68 -15.21 -24.60
N VAL A 406 -21.49 -15.81 -24.70
CA VAL A 406 -21.14 -16.71 -25.81
C VAL A 406 -22.08 -17.91 -25.87
N LEU A 407 -22.30 -18.60 -24.74
CA LEU A 407 -23.21 -19.75 -24.69
C LEU A 407 -24.68 -19.33 -24.85
N GLY A 408 -25.08 -18.18 -24.32
CA GLY A 408 -26.42 -17.63 -24.47
C GLY A 408 -26.78 -17.31 -25.93
N ILE A 409 -25.77 -16.91 -26.72
CA ILE A 409 -25.89 -16.63 -28.15
C ILE A 409 -25.84 -17.96 -28.95
N LEU A 410 -24.85 -18.81 -28.72
CA LEU A 410 -24.64 -20.01 -29.54
C LEU A 410 -25.73 -21.08 -29.35
N LEU A 411 -26.31 -21.18 -28.15
CA LEU A 411 -27.23 -22.28 -27.84
C LEU A 411 -28.69 -21.93 -28.19
N PRO A 412 -29.39 -22.75 -29.01
CA PRO A 412 -30.75 -22.45 -29.46
C PRO A 412 -31.74 -22.34 -28.29
N SER A 413 -32.57 -21.30 -28.27
CA SER A 413 -33.60 -21.11 -27.23
C SER A 413 -34.62 -22.26 -27.26
N PRO A 414 -35.12 -22.74 -26.11
CA PRO A 414 -36.17 -23.75 -26.10
C PRO A 414 -37.40 -23.20 -26.83
N LYS A 415 -37.85 -23.90 -27.88
CA LYS A 415 -39.14 -23.61 -28.53
C LYS A 415 -40.22 -23.77 -27.47
N ARG A 416 -40.89 -22.67 -27.08
CA ARG A 416 -42.07 -22.73 -26.22
C ARG A 416 -43.09 -23.59 -26.98
N LYS A 417 -43.47 -24.75 -26.45
CA LYS A 417 -44.58 -25.52 -27.02
C LYS A 417 -45.78 -24.57 -27.05
N LEU A 418 -46.20 -24.16 -28.24
CA LEU A 418 -47.47 -23.49 -28.43
C LEU A 418 -48.52 -24.47 -27.92
N SER A 419 -49.29 -24.06 -26.92
CA SER A 419 -50.48 -24.82 -26.52
C SER A 419 -51.31 -25.04 -27.78
N PRO A 420 -51.74 -26.28 -28.08
CA PRO A 420 -52.57 -26.52 -29.24
C PRO A 420 -53.78 -25.59 -29.17
N ILE A 421 -53.96 -24.79 -30.22
CA ILE A 421 -55.17 -24.00 -30.40
C ILE A 421 -56.32 -25.00 -30.34
N LYS A 422 -57.19 -24.85 -29.34
CA LYS A 422 -58.41 -25.62 -29.21
C LYS A 422 -59.21 -25.34 -30.49
N PRO A 423 -59.54 -26.33 -31.33
CA PRO A 423 -60.33 -26.08 -32.53
C PRO A 423 -61.66 -25.48 -32.10
N ASP A 424 -62.08 -24.41 -32.80
CA ASP A 424 -63.40 -23.82 -32.63
C ASP A 424 -64.47 -24.90 -32.82
N PRO A 425 -65.55 -24.91 -32.02
CA PRO A 425 -66.66 -25.81 -32.25
C PRO A 425 -67.23 -25.54 -33.65
N GLN A 426 -67.27 -26.57 -34.50
CA GLN A 426 -67.96 -26.51 -35.78
C GLN A 426 -69.42 -26.09 -35.54
N GLU A 427 -69.81 -25.01 -36.22
CA GLU A 427 -71.18 -24.54 -36.34
C GLU A 427 -72.03 -25.67 -36.95
N PRO A 428 -73.19 -26.03 -36.37
CA PRO A 428 -74.04 -27.09 -36.89
C PRO A 428 -74.68 -26.70 -38.23
N PRO A 429 -75.01 -27.67 -39.10
CA PRO A 429 -75.56 -27.41 -40.42
C PRO A 429 -76.96 -26.79 -40.31
N SER A 430 -77.16 -25.68 -41.02
CA SER A 430 -78.46 -25.07 -41.25
C SER A 430 -79.32 -25.97 -42.14
N GLU A 431 -80.29 -26.65 -41.52
CA GLU A 431 -81.41 -27.32 -42.18
C GLU A 431 -82.37 -26.27 -42.80
N GLU A 432 -82.67 -26.54 -44.07
CA GLU A 432 -83.83 -26.19 -44.90
C GLU A 432 -84.85 -25.15 -44.42
N ALA A 433 -85.17 -24.21 -45.32
CA ALA A 433 -86.54 -23.75 -45.50
C ALA A 433 -86.85 -23.51 -46.99
N SER A 434 -87.88 -24.23 -47.43
CA SER A 434 -88.60 -24.18 -48.70
C SER A 434 -88.94 -22.77 -49.21
N GLY A 435 -89.02 -22.62 -50.54
CA GLY A 435 -89.92 -21.63 -51.13
C GLY A 435 -89.67 -21.29 -52.60
N SER A 436 -90.14 -22.14 -53.51
CA SER A 436 -90.96 -21.85 -54.72
C SER A 436 -90.79 -22.92 -55.79
#